data_AF-A0A914KQJ6-F1
#
_entry.id   AF-A0A914KQJ6-F1
#
_cell.length_a   1.000
_cell.length_b   1.000
_cell.length_c   1.000
_cell.angle_alpha   90.00
_cell.angle_beta   90.00
_cell.angle_gamma   90.00
#
_symmetry.space_group_name_H-M   'P 1'
#
loop_
_entity.id
_entity.type
_entity.pdbx_description
1 polymer ?
#
loop_
_entity_poly.entity_id
_entity_poly.type
_entity_poly.pdbx_seq_one_letter_code
_entity_poly.pdbx_strand_id
1 'polypeptide(L)'
;MLANLIINGQKNYQINFKGVLIGNGYFSQRLNINTMLTYAYAHGLLDEGLWHSFSKKCCKGCIDTCDIFGYVGTNTTCLKFAVQVYHAFTLCISNPYDIYRNCGN
;
A
#
# COMPACT_ATOMS: atom_id res chain seq x y z
N MET A 1 3.34 -10.25 -17.59
CA MET A 1 2.62 -11.11 -16.61
C MET A 1 2.45 -12.50 -17.18
N LEU A 2 2.68 -13.56 -16.39
CA LEU A 2 2.65 -14.96 -16.86
C LEU A 2 1.33 -15.33 -17.55
N ALA A 3 0.20 -14.96 -16.99
CA ALA A 3 -1.11 -15.23 -17.60
C ALA A 3 -1.26 -14.63 -19.00
N ASN A 4 -0.68 -13.45 -19.25
CA ASN A 4 -0.66 -12.85 -20.58
C ASN A 4 0.15 -13.71 -21.56
N LEU A 5 1.25 -14.30 -21.12
CA LEU A 5 2.05 -15.22 -21.95
C LEU A 5 1.28 -16.50 -22.26
N ILE A 6 0.54 -17.05 -21.29
CA ILE A 6 -0.31 -18.23 -21.47
C ILE A 6 -1.41 -17.94 -22.51
N ILE A 7 -2.07 -16.78 -22.42
CA ILE A 7 -3.13 -16.38 -23.36
C ILE A 7 -2.56 -16.19 -24.77
N ASN A 8 -1.43 -15.49 -24.90
CA ASN A 8 -0.82 -15.22 -26.21
C ASN A 8 -0.14 -16.45 -26.82
N GLY A 9 0.26 -17.42 -25.98
CA GLY A 9 0.93 -18.64 -26.39
C GLY A 9 0.02 -19.78 -26.88
N GLN A 10 -1.31 -19.63 -26.82
CA GLN A 10 -2.27 -20.71 -27.09
C GLN A 10 -2.13 -21.36 -28.47
N LYS A 11 -1.64 -20.62 -29.47
CA LYS A 11 -1.38 -21.14 -30.82
C LYS A 11 -0.33 -22.26 -30.83
N ASN A 12 0.71 -22.14 -30.02
CA ASN A 12 1.84 -23.06 -29.97
C ASN A 12 1.71 -24.06 -28.82
N TYR A 13 1.08 -23.64 -27.72
CA TYR A 13 0.94 -24.41 -26.49
C TYR A 13 -0.50 -24.30 -25.99
N GLN A 14 -1.32 -25.30 -26.31
CA GLN A 14 -2.72 -25.35 -25.90
C GLN A 14 -2.80 -25.73 -24.41
N ILE A 15 -3.05 -24.73 -23.57
CA ILE A 15 -3.22 -24.90 -22.12
C ILE A 15 -4.69 -24.64 -21.81
N ASN A 16 -5.36 -25.56 -21.11
CA ASN A 16 -6.74 -25.37 -20.63
C ASN A 16 -6.79 -24.36 -19.46
N PHE A 17 -6.45 -23.12 -19.76
CA PHE A 17 -6.30 -22.05 -18.79
C PHE A 17 -7.68 -21.55 -18.34
N LYS A 18 -7.95 -21.63 -17.04
CA LYS A 18 -9.24 -21.24 -16.44
C LYS A 18 -9.22 -19.86 -15.78
N GLY A 19 -8.04 -19.36 -15.41
CA GLY A 19 -7.91 -18.04 -14.79
C GLY A 19 -6.69 -17.92 -13.89
N VAL A 20 -6.61 -16.77 -13.21
CA VAL A 20 -5.58 -16.45 -12.21
C VAL A 20 -6.29 -16.05 -10.92
N LEU A 21 -5.74 -16.49 -9.79
CA LEU A 21 -6.07 -15.96 -8.48
C LEU A 21 -4.84 -15.24 -7.93
N ILE A 22 -5.04 -14.03 -7.42
CA ILE A 22 -3.99 -13.20 -6.82
C ILE A 22 -4.48 -12.78 -5.44
N GLY A 23 -3.86 -13.31 -4.38
CA GLY A 23 -4.12 -12.91 -3.00
C GLY A 23 -3.11 -11.85 -2.55
N ASN A 24 -3.58 -10.78 -1.90
CA ASN A 24 -2.75 -9.69 -1.36
C ASN A 24 -1.67 -9.18 -2.34
N GLY A 25 -2.03 -9.07 -3.62
CA GLY A 25 -1.10 -8.72 -4.69
C GLY A 25 -0.75 -7.23 -4.72
N TYR A 26 0.45 -6.94 -5.24
CA TYR A 26 0.88 -5.58 -5.55
C TYR A 26 0.44 -5.19 -6.97
N PHE A 27 -0.75 -4.59 -7.08
CA PHE A 27 -1.34 -4.25 -8.39
C PHE A 27 -0.98 -2.85 -8.88
N SER A 28 -0.94 -1.88 -7.96
CA SER A 28 -0.66 -0.49 -8.26
C SER A 28 0.11 0.11 -7.09
N GLN A 29 1.32 0.58 -7.37
CA GLN A 29 2.15 1.27 -6.39
C GLN A 29 1.44 2.50 -5.81
N ARG A 30 0.76 3.27 -6.67
CA ARG A 30 0.03 4.47 -6.28
C ARG A 30 -1.11 4.13 -5.33
N LEU A 31 -1.93 3.12 -5.68
CA LEU A 31 -3.03 2.71 -4.80
C LEU A 31 -2.49 2.17 -3.47
N ASN A 32 -1.45 1.34 -3.50
CA ASN A 32 -0.85 0.80 -2.28
C ASN A 32 -0.34 1.91 -1.34
N ILE A 33 0.32 2.92 -1.87
CA ILE A 33 0.83 4.05 -1.07
C ILE A 33 -0.32 4.96 -0.60
N ASN A 34 -1.31 5.24 -1.44
CA ASN A 34 -2.44 6.11 -1.07
C ASN A 34 -3.33 5.47 0.01
N THR A 35 -3.49 4.15 0.02
CA THR A 35 -4.34 3.45 1.01
C THR A 35 -3.60 3.07 2.29
N MET A 36 -2.26 3.09 2.30
CA MET A 36 -1.46 2.68 3.46
C MET A 36 -1.77 3.46 4.74
N LEU A 37 -1.93 4.79 4.65
CA LEU A 37 -2.22 5.60 5.84
C LEU A 37 -3.61 5.29 6.39
N THR A 38 -4.60 5.14 5.51
CA THR A 38 -5.97 4.76 5.91
C THR A 38 -5.97 3.37 6.54
N TYR A 39 -5.22 2.41 5.98
CA TYR A 39 -5.03 1.09 6.59
C TYR A 39 -4.43 1.20 7.99
N ALA A 40 -3.35 1.97 8.16
CA ALA A 40 -2.69 2.13 9.45
C ALA A 40 -3.60 2.78 10.51
N TYR A 41 -4.33 3.84 10.14
CA TYR A 41 -5.27 4.50 11.04
C TYR A 41 -6.45 3.60 11.43
N ALA A 42 -7.07 2.92 10.45
CA ALA A 42 -8.20 2.02 10.70
C ALA A 42 -7.85 0.82 11.60
N HIS A 43 -6.57 0.46 11.68
CA HIS A 43 -6.07 -0.60 12.54
C HIS A 43 -5.41 -0.08 13.84
N GLY A 44 -5.56 1.21 14.16
CA GLY A 44 -5.06 1.79 15.41
C GLY A 44 -3.53 1.95 15.48
N LEU A 45 -2.84 1.91 14.34
CA LEU A 45 -1.38 2.06 14.26
C LEU A 45 -0.95 3.53 14.17
N LEU A 46 -1.89 4.46 13.97
CA LEU A 46 -1.65 5.90 13.90
C LEU A 46 -2.44 6.64 14.97
N ASP A 47 -1.77 7.57 15.63
CA ASP A 47 -2.39 8.53 16.55
C ASP A 47 -3.41 9.43 15.83
N GLU A 48 -4.53 9.71 16.50
CA GLU A 48 -5.64 10.52 15.97
C GLU A 48 -5.23 11.96 15.68
N GLY A 49 -4.42 12.57 16.54
CA GLY A 49 -3.90 13.92 16.33
C GLY A 49 -2.97 14.00 15.13
N LEU A 50 -2.09 13.01 14.96
CA LEU A 50 -1.22 12.88 13.79
C LEU A 50 -2.03 12.69 12.51
N TRP A 51 -3.05 11.82 12.54
CA TRP A 51 -3.97 11.59 11.43
C TRP A 51 -4.67 12.87 10.97
N HIS A 52 -5.30 13.60 11.90
CA HIS A 52 -6.00 14.85 11.57
C HIS A 52 -5.05 15.94 11.07
N SER A 53 -3.87 16.06 11.69
CA SER A 53 -2.82 16.99 11.26
C SER A 53 -2.38 16.70 9.83
N PHE A 54 -2.15 15.42 9.49
CA PHE A 54 -1.80 15.00 8.14
C PHE A 54 -2.94 15.28 7.15
N SER A 55 -4.16 14.84 7.46
CA SER A 55 -5.33 15.05 6.59
C SER A 55 -5.51 16.53 6.24
N LYS A 56 -5.44 17.42 7.24
CA LYS A 56 -5.58 18.86 7.03
C LYS A 56 -4.43 19.46 6.21
N LYS A 57 -3.18 19.11 6.52
CA LYS A 57 -1.99 19.72 5.90
C LYS A 57 -1.67 19.17 4.51
N CYS A 58 -1.88 17.87 4.30
CA CYS A 58 -1.43 17.15 3.11
C CYS A 58 -2.58 16.69 2.21
N CYS A 59 -3.81 16.66 2.71
CA CYS A 59 -4.95 16.09 1.99
C CYS A 59 -6.16 17.04 1.93
N LYS A 60 -5.98 18.33 2.23
CA LYS A 60 -7.05 19.33 2.22
C LYS A 60 -8.28 18.92 3.07
N GLY A 61 -8.05 18.12 4.10
CA GLY A 61 -9.09 17.61 5.00
C GLY A 61 -9.79 16.32 4.56
N CYS A 62 -9.48 15.76 3.38
CA CYS A 62 -10.09 14.51 2.90
C CYS A 62 -9.03 13.53 2.41
N ILE A 63 -8.72 12.51 3.23
CA ILE A 63 -7.66 11.54 2.90
C ILE A 63 -8.08 10.56 1.80
N ASP A 64 -9.36 10.23 1.69
CA ASP A 64 -9.86 9.23 0.74
C ASP A 64 -9.63 9.64 -0.72
N THR A 65 -9.53 10.95 -0.96
CA THR A 65 -9.23 11.54 -2.26
C THR A 65 -7.77 12.00 -2.39
N CYS A 66 -6.94 11.73 -1.39
CA CYS A 66 -5.59 12.27 -1.29
C CYS A 66 -4.59 11.48 -2.14
N ASP A 67 -3.86 12.18 -3.00
CA ASP A 67 -2.79 11.58 -3.78
C ASP A 67 -1.44 11.62 -3.04
N ILE A 68 -1.33 10.79 -2.00
CA ILE A 68 -0.12 10.70 -1.18
C ILE A 68 1.10 10.31 -2.01
N PHE A 69 0.91 9.40 -2.98
CA PHE A 69 1.94 8.98 -3.92
C PHE A 69 2.51 10.14 -4.73
N GLY A 70 1.72 11.18 -5.01
CA GLY A 70 2.18 12.39 -5.69
C GLY A 70 3.31 13.12 -4.94
N TYR A 71 3.48 12.87 -3.64
CA TYR A 71 4.59 13.42 -2.86
C TYR A 71 5.87 12.59 -2.95
N VAL A 72 5.85 11.36 -3.51
CA VAL A 72 7.04 10.53 -3.65
C VAL A 72 8.08 11.23 -4.53
N GLY A 73 9.32 11.34 -4.04
CA GLY A 73 10.40 12.08 -4.70
C GLY A 73 10.43 13.59 -4.39
N THR A 74 9.49 14.10 -3.59
CA THR A 74 9.50 15.50 -3.13
C THR A 74 10.12 15.63 -1.74
N ASN A 75 10.77 16.76 -1.42
CA ASN A 75 11.24 17.02 -0.04
C ASN A 75 10.18 17.76 0.79
N THR A 76 8.98 17.20 0.88
CA THR A 76 7.86 17.79 1.63
C THR A 76 7.66 17.13 2.99
N THR A 77 7.05 17.86 3.93
CA THR A 77 6.61 17.29 5.21
C THR A 77 5.60 16.16 5.02
N CYS A 78 4.81 16.21 3.95
CA CYS A 78 3.85 15.17 3.59
C CYS A 78 4.54 13.85 3.21
N LEU A 79 5.62 13.91 2.43
CA LEU A 79 6.41 12.71 2.15
C LEU A 79 7.06 12.16 3.43
N LYS A 80 7.67 13.04 4.25
CA LYS A 80 8.35 12.60 5.49
C LYS A 80 7.41 11.84 6.41
N PHE A 81 6.17 12.31 6.57
CA PHE A 81 5.16 11.62 7.34
C PHE A 81 4.77 10.26 6.73
N ALA A 82 4.46 10.23 5.43
CA ALA A 82 4.09 8.98 4.76
C ALA A 82 5.21 7.93 4.84
N VAL A 83 6.47 8.36 4.71
CA VAL A 83 7.66 7.51 4.85
C VAL A 83 7.83 6.99 6.28
N GLN A 84 7.54 7.79 7.32
CA GLN A 84 7.56 7.30 8.71
C GLN A 84 6.55 6.17 8.94
N VAL A 85 5.32 6.31 8.42
CA VAL A 85 4.29 5.26 8.51
C VAL A 85 4.73 4.01 7.75
N TYR A 86 5.29 4.16 6.54
CA TYR A 86 5.85 3.05 5.77
C TYR A 86 7.00 2.35 6.51
N HIS A 87 7.89 3.11 7.16
CA HIS A 87 8.97 2.54 7.95
C HIS A 87 8.48 1.75 9.17
N ALA A 88 7.39 2.19 9.80
CA ALA A 88 6.79 1.44 10.90
C ALA A 88 6.34 0.03 10.48
N PHE A 89 5.83 -0.13 9.26
CA PHE A 89 5.52 -1.45 8.69
C PHE A 89 6.78 -2.26 8.37
N THR A 90 7.85 -1.64 7.89
CA THR A 90 9.04 -2.37 7.41
C THR A 90 10.06 -2.72 8.50
N LEU A 91 10.05 -2.04 9.65
CA LEU A 91 11.03 -2.22 10.73
C LEU A 91 10.56 -3.16 11.86
N CYS A 92 9.55 -3.99 11.62
CA CYS A 92 9.02 -4.92 12.64
C CYS A 92 8.53 -4.24 13.94
N ILE A 93 8.10 -2.96 13.87
CA ILE A 93 7.32 -2.34 14.96
C ILE A 93 5.93 -2.99 15.03
N SER A 94 5.41 -3.41 13.88
CA SER A 94 4.30 -4.34 13.70
C SER A 94 4.70 -5.33 12.62
N ASN A 95 4.18 -6.56 12.65
CA ASN A 95 4.48 -7.53 11.61
C ASN A 95 3.77 -7.09 10.30
N PRO A 96 4.51 -6.77 9.22
CA PRO A 96 3.93 -6.19 8.01
C PRO A 96 3.01 -7.13 7.24
N TYR A 97 3.13 -8.43 7.48
CA TYR A 97 2.32 -9.45 6.81
C TYR A 97 1.08 -9.84 7.63
N ASP A 98 1.15 -9.66 8.95
CA ASP A 98 0.04 -9.91 9.88
C ASP A 98 0.23 -9.06 11.15
N ILE A 99 -0.41 -7.88 11.18
CA ILE A 99 -0.25 -6.88 12.24
C ILE A 99 -0.67 -7.36 13.64
N TYR A 100 -1.35 -8.51 13.75
CA TYR A 100 -1.80 -9.08 15.02
C TYR A 100 -0.86 -10.17 15.54
N ARG A 101 0.15 -10.56 14.75
CA ARG A 101 1.18 -11.51 15.16
C ARG A 101 2.43 -10.78 15.59
N ASN A 102 3.21 -11.47 16.43
CA ASN A 102 4.57 -11.04 16.73
C ASN A 102 5.39 -10.97 15.43
N CYS A 103 6.33 -10.04 15.40
CA CYS A 103 7.40 -10.04 14.41
C CYS A 103 8.26 -11.29 14.65
N GLY A 104 8.49 -12.07 13.60
CA GLY A 104 9.35 -13.26 13.70
C GLY A 104 10.80 -12.85 13.99
N ASN A 105 11.44 -13.58 14.91
CA ASN A 105 12.89 -13.55 15.10
C ASN A 105 13.60 -14.15 13.88
#